data_AF-A0A8T7FLF4-F1
#
_entry.id   AF-A0A8T7FLF4-F1
#
_cell.length_a   1.000
_cell.length_b   1.000
_cell.length_c   1.000
_cell.angle_alpha   90.00
_cell.angle_beta   90.00
_cell.angle_gamma   90.00
#
_symmetry.space_group_name_H-M   'P 1'
#
loop_
_entity.id
_entity.type
_entity.pdbx_description
1 polymer ?
#
loop_
_entity_poly.entity_id
_entity_poly.type
_entity_poly.pdbx_seq_one_letter_code
_entity_poly.pdbx_strand_id
1 'polypeptide(L)'
;MKLNTSKEVWIARIIAWVLLCVLSSGILFVTTFMIGPALFAVPDLDEKIAVAMYCPGAERTSVQEGVSTPTTTSPFGTRGHTVEITCYFPDGSTDTIDNAEFAIATIGGVFGIGGLIGLLLSVPLMLVPFFLIRRKKG
;
A
#
# COMPACT_ATOMS: atom_id res chain seq x y z
N MET A 1 -25.21 -12.49 -29.82
CA MET A 1 -26.62 -12.05 -29.71
C MET A 1 -26.69 -10.57 -30.06
N LYS A 2 -27.50 -10.19 -31.05
CA LYS A 2 -27.80 -8.77 -31.35
C LYS A 2 -28.84 -8.31 -30.32
N LEU A 3 -28.44 -7.42 -29.40
CA LEU A 3 -29.35 -6.75 -28.47
C LEU A 3 -30.21 -5.78 -29.30
N ASN A 4 -31.49 -6.08 -29.45
CA ASN A 4 -32.36 -5.45 -30.46
C ASN A 4 -33.17 -4.27 -29.90
N THR A 5 -33.06 -3.99 -28.59
CA THR A 5 -33.72 -2.84 -27.95
C THR A 5 -32.74 -2.00 -27.14
N SER A 6 -32.94 -0.68 -27.10
CA SER A 6 -32.03 0.23 -26.36
C SER A 6 -31.94 -0.09 -24.86
N LYS A 7 -32.99 -0.68 -24.29
CA LYS A 7 -33.06 -1.17 -22.90
C LYS A 7 -32.09 -2.32 -22.65
N GLU A 8 -32.05 -3.31 -23.53
CA GLU A 8 -31.14 -4.46 -23.42
C GLU A 8 -29.66 -4.05 -23.48
N VAL A 9 -29.32 -3.09 -24.34
CA VAL A 9 -27.96 -2.53 -24.43
C VAL A 9 -27.56 -1.80 -23.14
N TRP A 10 -28.50 -1.08 -22.53
CA TRP A 10 -28.26 -0.36 -21.28
C TRP A 10 -28.07 -1.31 -20.09
N ILE A 11 -28.89 -2.37 -20.01
CA ILE A 11 -28.77 -3.41 -18.98
C ILE A 11 -27.43 -4.13 -19.09
N ALA A 12 -27.03 -4.53 -20.31
CA ALA A 12 -25.75 -5.18 -20.53
C ALA A 12 -24.55 -4.30 -20.11
N ARG A 13 -24.65 -2.97 -20.32
CA ARG A 13 -23.64 -2.02 -19.85
C ARG A 13 -23.59 -1.93 -18.33
N ILE A 14 -24.74 -1.83 -17.67
CA ILE A 14 -24.80 -1.79 -16.20
C ILE A 14 -24.14 -3.05 -15.62
N ILE A 15 -24.49 -4.23 -16.14
CA ILE A 15 -23.91 -5.50 -15.68
C ILE A 15 -22.39 -5.49 -15.87
N ALA A 16 -21.89 -5.05 -17.03
CA ALA A 16 -20.46 -4.92 -17.28
C ALA A 16 -19.77 -3.97 -16.30
N TRP A 17 -20.39 -2.84 -15.96
CA TRP A 17 -19.88 -1.90 -14.96
C TRP A 17 -19.85 -2.49 -13.56
N VAL A 18 -20.91 -3.21 -13.15
CA VAL A 18 -20.96 -3.87 -11.84
C VAL A 18 -19.86 -4.94 -11.74
N LEU A 19 -19.68 -5.76 -12.77
CA LEU A 19 -18.61 -6.77 -12.80
C LEU A 19 -17.22 -6.13 -12.73
N LEU A 20 -17.00 -5.03 -13.46
CA LEU A 20 -15.75 -4.27 -13.41
C LEU A 20 -15.51 -3.66 -12.03
N CYS A 21 -16.54 -3.13 -11.36
CA CYS A 21 -16.43 -2.60 -10.00
C CYS A 21 -16.10 -3.70 -8.98
N VAL A 22 -16.69 -4.89 -9.11
CA VAL A 22 -16.39 -6.02 -8.22
C VAL A 22 -14.94 -6.48 -8.43
N LEU A 23 -14.51 -6.59 -9.69
CA LEU A 23 -13.15 -6.98 -10.04
C LEU A 23 -12.13 -5.94 -9.55
N SER A 24 -12.39 -4.65 -9.75
CA SER A 24 -11.50 -3.57 -9.30
C SER A 24 -11.40 -3.50 -7.78
N SER A 25 -12.52 -3.68 -7.07
CA SER A 25 -12.53 -3.75 -5.60
C SER A 25 -11.75 -4.97 -5.10
N GLY A 26 -11.88 -6.12 -5.77
CA GLY A 26 -11.10 -7.30 -5.46
C GLY A 26 -9.59 -7.09 -5.64
N ILE A 27 -9.18 -6.40 -6.71
CA ILE A 27 -7.77 -6.04 -6.94
C ILE A 27 -7.27 -5.13 -5.81
N LEU A 28 -7.99 -4.05 -5.50
CA LEU A 28 -7.63 -3.13 -4.41
C LEU A 28 -7.49 -3.86 -3.07
N PHE A 29 -8.41 -4.78 -2.79
CA PHE A 29 -8.37 -5.57 -1.57
C PHE A 29 -7.12 -6.47 -1.53
N VAL A 30 -6.85 -7.23 -2.60
CA VAL A 30 -5.70 -8.15 -2.66
C VAL A 30 -4.38 -7.38 -2.60
N THR A 31 -4.24 -6.28 -3.34
CA THR A 31 -2.99 -5.52 -3.36
C THR A 31 -2.74 -4.84 -2.01
N THR A 32 -3.78 -4.30 -1.37
CA THR A 32 -3.65 -3.63 -0.07
C THR A 32 -3.36 -4.62 1.04
N PHE A 33 -4.12 -5.72 1.12
CA PHE A 33 -4.08 -6.63 2.28
C PHE A 33 -3.23 -7.89 2.10
N MET A 34 -2.83 -8.25 0.88
CA MET A 34 -1.91 -9.36 0.65
C MET A 34 -0.55 -8.87 0.17
N ILE A 35 -0.51 -8.05 -0.87
CA ILE A 35 0.77 -7.55 -1.41
C ILE A 35 1.40 -6.55 -0.45
N GLY A 36 0.63 -5.62 0.12
CA GLY A 36 1.10 -4.65 1.11
C GLY A 36 1.89 -5.33 2.23
N PRO A 37 1.28 -6.22 3.03
CA PRO A 37 2.01 -6.93 4.09
C PRO A 37 3.17 -7.81 3.58
N ALA A 38 3.10 -8.34 2.36
CA ALA A 38 4.22 -9.10 1.80
C ALA A 38 5.49 -8.23 1.60
N LEU A 39 5.34 -6.90 1.53
CA LEU A 39 6.47 -5.98 1.43
C LEU A 39 7.31 -5.90 2.71
N PHE A 40 6.79 -6.31 3.88
CA PHE A 40 7.58 -6.45 5.11
C PHE A 40 8.70 -7.50 4.98
N ALA A 41 8.61 -8.42 4.01
CA ALA A 41 9.68 -9.37 3.76
C ALA A 41 10.86 -8.76 2.99
N VAL A 42 10.73 -7.52 2.49
CA VAL A 42 11.80 -6.83 1.76
C VAL A 42 12.73 -6.15 2.76
N PRO A 43 14.03 -6.49 2.78
CA PRO A 43 14.98 -5.86 3.69
C PRO A 43 15.08 -4.36 3.41
N ASP A 44 15.28 -3.57 4.47
CA ASP A 44 15.49 -2.12 4.47
C ASP A 44 14.31 -1.27 3.95
N LEU A 45 13.19 -1.88 3.54
CA LEU A 45 12.04 -1.13 3.03
C LEU A 45 11.34 -0.36 4.17
N ASP A 46 11.19 -1.00 5.32
CA ASP A 46 10.53 -0.45 6.50
C ASP A 46 11.29 0.75 7.06
N GLU A 47 12.62 0.64 7.15
CA GLU A 47 13.50 1.76 7.53
C GLU A 47 13.33 2.94 6.56
N LYS A 48 13.41 2.68 5.24
CA LYS A 48 13.27 3.73 4.23
C LYS A 48 11.92 4.42 4.26
N ILE A 49 10.85 3.68 4.50
CA ILE A 49 9.49 4.25 4.63
C ILE A 49 9.43 5.17 5.84
N ALA A 50 9.91 4.70 7.00
CA ALA A 50 9.87 5.50 8.23
C ALA A 50 10.74 6.77 8.11
N VAL A 51 11.96 6.64 7.58
CA VAL A 51 12.88 7.77 7.35
C VAL A 51 12.28 8.75 6.33
N ALA A 52 11.70 8.28 5.24
CA ALA A 52 11.07 9.16 4.25
C ALA A 52 9.85 9.91 4.81
N MET A 53 9.15 9.33 5.79
CA MET A 53 7.94 9.92 6.39
C MET A 53 8.27 10.93 7.49
N TYR A 54 9.20 10.60 8.40
CA TYR A 54 9.52 11.42 9.57
C TYR A 54 10.79 12.24 9.43
N CYS A 55 11.79 11.76 8.69
CA CYS A 55 13.08 12.43 8.51
C CYS A 55 13.40 12.72 7.03
N PRO A 56 12.59 13.53 6.33
CA PRO A 56 12.84 13.82 4.93
C PRO A 56 14.18 14.56 4.75
N GLY A 57 15.11 13.96 4.00
CA GLY A 57 16.40 14.59 3.69
C GLY A 57 17.52 14.33 4.70
N ALA A 58 17.39 13.33 5.57
CA ALA A 58 18.51 12.86 6.39
C ALA A 58 19.67 12.34 5.50
N GLU A 59 20.92 12.71 5.82
CA GLU A 59 22.12 12.23 5.11
C GLU A 59 22.59 10.88 5.64
N ARG A 60 22.38 10.63 6.94
CA ARG A 60 22.74 9.38 7.60
C ARG A 60 21.66 8.97 8.57
N THR A 61 21.45 7.67 8.67
CA THR A 61 20.56 7.04 9.65
C THR A 61 21.37 6.08 10.50
N SER A 62 21.04 6.01 11.78
CA SER A 62 21.56 5.01 12.70
C SER A 62 20.39 4.26 13.30
N VAL A 63 20.35 2.95 13.07
CA VAL A 63 19.31 2.08 13.63
C VAL A 63 19.84 1.49 14.93
N GLN A 64 19.11 1.73 16.02
CA GLN A 64 19.32 1.06 17.30
C GLN A 64 18.20 0.05 17.50
N GLU A 65 18.56 -1.23 17.44
CA GLU A 65 17.66 -2.31 17.81
C GLU A 65 17.81 -2.58 19.32
N GLY A 66 16.75 -2.34 20.06
CA GLY A 66 16.67 -2.69 21.47
C GLY A 66 16.41 -4.18 21.69
N VAL A 67 16.34 -4.57 22.96
CA VAL A 67 16.28 -5.98 23.37
C VAL A 67 15.03 -6.66 22.83
N SER A 68 15.23 -7.75 22.08
CA SER A 68 14.20 -8.63 21.56
C SER A 68 13.52 -9.37 22.71
N THR A 69 12.43 -8.82 23.23
CA THR A 69 11.69 -9.45 24.33
C THR A 69 10.55 -10.30 23.80
N PRO A 70 10.25 -11.46 24.40
CA PRO A 70 9.08 -12.23 24.03
C PRO A 70 7.81 -11.43 24.35
N THR A 71 6.99 -11.13 23.34
CA THR A 71 5.72 -10.41 23.52
C THR A 71 4.64 -11.31 24.11
N THR A 72 4.91 -12.62 24.19
CA THR A 72 3.99 -13.63 24.69
C THR A 72 4.73 -14.64 25.57
N THR A 73 4.02 -15.31 26.46
CA THR A 73 4.55 -16.41 27.30
C THR A 73 4.70 -17.74 26.54
N SER A 74 4.31 -17.79 25.25
CA SER A 74 4.43 -18.97 24.41
C SER A 74 5.87 -19.15 23.90
N PRO A 75 6.44 -20.38 23.91
CA PRO A 75 7.75 -20.66 23.32
C PRO A 75 7.77 -20.49 21.79
N PHE A 76 6.60 -20.44 21.14
CA PHE A 76 6.41 -20.10 19.72
C PHE A 76 5.84 -18.68 19.53
N GLY A 77 5.93 -17.86 20.58
CA GLY A 77 5.46 -16.49 20.59
C GLY A 77 6.23 -15.58 19.64
N THR A 78 5.54 -14.54 19.17
CA THR A 78 6.20 -13.41 18.52
C THR A 78 7.15 -12.72 19.51
N ARG A 79 8.33 -12.32 19.02
CA ARG A 79 9.26 -11.45 19.75
C ARG A 79 9.02 -10.01 19.32
N GLY A 80 8.91 -9.13 20.30
CA GLY A 80 8.85 -7.69 20.10
C GLY A 80 10.28 -7.19 20.05
N HIS A 81 10.63 -6.56 18.94
CA HIS A 81 11.85 -5.78 18.81
C HIS A 81 11.46 -4.32 18.94
N THR A 82 12.19 -3.57 19.77
CA THR A 82 12.05 -2.12 19.79
C THR A 82 13.07 -1.56 18.81
N VAL A 83 12.61 -0.80 17.82
CA VAL A 83 13.49 -0.14 16.86
C VAL A 83 13.43 1.35 17.11
N GLU A 84 14.59 1.98 17.24
CA GLU A 84 14.73 3.43 17.34
C GLU A 84 15.70 3.89 16.26
N ILE A 85 15.29 4.88 15.46
CA ILE A 85 16.10 5.37 14.34
C ILE A 85 16.48 6.81 14.62
N THR A 86 17.79 7.07 14.69
CA THR A 86 18.32 8.43 14.78
C THR A 86 18.71 8.92 13.38
N CYS A 87 18.13 10.05 12.98
CA CYS A 87 18.38 10.72 11.72
C CYS A 87 19.37 11.86 11.91
N TYR A 88 20.35 11.97 11.01
CA TYR A 88 21.33 13.06 11.00
C TYR A 88 21.12 13.93 9.76
N PHE A 89 20.89 15.22 9.98
CA PHE A 89 20.61 16.19 8.93
C PHE A 89 21.86 16.98 8.52
N PRO A 90 21.88 17.56 7.31
CA PRO A 90 23.03 18.33 6.81
C PRO A 90 23.29 19.62 7.61
N ASP A 91 22.31 20.12 8.36
CA ASP A 91 22.45 21.27 9.25
C ASP A 91 23.09 20.91 10.61
N GLY A 92 23.41 19.62 10.82
CA GLY A 92 23.96 19.09 12.07
C GLY A 92 22.91 18.82 13.14
N SER A 93 21.62 19.01 12.86
CA SER A 93 20.53 18.61 13.75
C SER A 93 20.34 17.10 13.72
N THR A 94 19.77 16.58 14.82
CA THR A 94 19.43 15.16 14.95
C THR A 94 17.97 15.03 15.36
N ASP A 95 17.29 14.05 14.80
CA ASP A 95 15.92 13.69 15.18
C ASP A 95 15.83 12.19 15.42
N THR A 96 14.89 11.77 16.26
CA THR A 96 14.75 10.39 16.71
C THR A 96 13.34 9.91 16.46
N ILE A 97 13.22 8.84 15.68
CA ILE A 97 11.96 8.15 15.43
C ILE A 97 11.80 7.06 16.48
N ASP A 98 10.81 7.23 17.35
CA ASP A 98 10.48 6.25 18.37
C ASP A 98 9.85 4.98 17.78
N ASN A 99 9.91 3.87 18.52
CA ASN A 99 9.36 2.58 18.10
C ASN A 99 7.87 2.64 17.70
N ALA A 100 7.07 3.46 18.39
CA ALA A 100 5.65 3.61 18.07
C ALA A 100 5.45 4.32 16.73
N GLU A 101 6.22 5.36 16.46
CA GLU A 101 6.17 6.12 15.20
C GLU A 101 6.67 5.26 14.04
N PHE A 102 7.77 4.53 14.26
CA PHE A 102 8.28 3.55 13.30
C PHE A 102 7.23 2.49 12.95
N ALA A 103 6.56 1.91 13.94
CA ALA A 103 5.52 0.89 13.71
C ALA A 103 4.33 1.46 12.91
N ILE A 104 3.91 2.69 13.19
CA ILE A 104 2.79 3.33 12.47
C ILE A 104 3.18 3.67 11.03
N ALA A 105 4.37 4.23 10.80
CA ALA A 105 4.83 4.58 9.46
C ALA A 105 5.05 3.34 8.59
N THR A 106 5.62 2.28 9.14
CA THR A 106 5.86 1.03 8.40
C THR A 106 4.55 0.37 8.00
N ILE A 107 3.65 0.15 8.96
CA ILE A 107 2.29 -0.37 8.70
C ILE A 107 1.57 0.53 7.69
N GLY A 108 1.45 1.82 7.97
CA GLY A 108 0.78 2.75 7.07
C GLY A 108 1.39 2.78 5.67
N GLY A 109 2.72 2.73 5.58
CA GLY A 109 3.47 2.79 4.34
C GLY A 109 3.32 1.54 3.48
N VAL A 110 3.47 0.33 4.03
CA VAL A 110 3.32 -0.89 3.22
C VAL A 110 1.87 -1.13 2.76
N PHE A 111 0.87 -0.87 3.61
CA PHE A 111 -0.53 -0.89 3.19
C PHE A 111 -0.82 0.20 2.16
N GLY A 112 -0.22 1.39 2.33
CA GLY A 112 -0.32 2.51 1.39
C GLY A 112 0.27 2.17 0.01
N ILE A 113 1.46 1.56 -0.04
CA ILE A 113 2.10 1.10 -1.28
C ILE A 113 1.23 0.03 -1.96
N GLY A 114 0.74 -0.95 -1.19
CA GLY A 114 -0.20 -1.97 -1.70
C GLY A 114 -1.47 -1.35 -2.28
N GLY A 115 -2.03 -0.35 -1.62
CA GLY A 115 -3.17 0.43 -2.11
C GLY A 115 -2.87 1.21 -3.38
N LEU A 116 -1.69 1.85 -3.47
CA LEU A 116 -1.21 2.56 -4.65
C LEU A 116 -1.07 1.64 -5.87
N ILE A 117 -0.50 0.45 -5.70
CA ILE A 117 -0.41 -0.56 -6.76
C ILE A 117 -1.82 -0.98 -7.20
N GLY A 118 -2.73 -1.20 -6.24
CA GLY A 118 -4.13 -1.52 -6.53
C GLY A 118 -4.84 -0.44 -7.31
N LEU A 119 -4.62 0.83 -6.98
CA LEU A 119 -5.17 1.98 -7.70
C LEU A 119 -4.61 2.06 -9.12
N LEU A 120 -3.29 1.88 -9.29
CA LEU A 120 -2.63 1.88 -10.60
C LEU A 120 -3.15 0.79 -11.52
N LEU A 121 -3.59 -0.36 -10.99
CA LEU A 121 -4.17 -1.44 -11.78
C LEU A 121 -5.69 -1.27 -12.00
N SER A 122 -6.43 -0.85 -10.97
CA SER A 122 -7.89 -0.74 -11.01
C SER A 122 -8.38 0.45 -11.84
N VAL A 123 -7.69 1.59 -11.80
CA VAL A 123 -8.10 2.81 -12.51
C VAL A 123 -8.05 2.62 -14.04
N PRO A 124 -6.97 2.11 -14.66
CA PRO A 124 -6.96 1.84 -16.09
C PRO A 124 -8.00 0.78 -16.48
N LEU A 125 -8.19 -0.25 -15.67
CA LEU A 125 -9.17 -1.30 -15.91
C LEU A 125 -10.60 -0.73 -16.02
N MET A 126 -10.90 0.29 -15.21
CA MET A 126 -12.20 0.97 -15.21
C MET A 126 -12.32 2.03 -16.31
N LEU A 127 -11.25 2.77 -16.61
CA LEU A 127 -11.25 3.89 -17.55
C LEU A 127 -11.05 3.49 -19.01
N VAL A 128 -10.21 2.49 -19.31
CA VAL A 128 -9.91 2.06 -20.68
C VAL A 128 -11.18 1.65 -21.46
N PRO A 129 -12.10 0.83 -20.89
CA PRO A 129 -13.35 0.50 -21.58
C PRO A 129 -14.21 1.73 -21.87
N PHE A 130 -14.24 2.70 -20.95
CA PHE A 130 -15.00 3.94 -21.12
C PHE A 130 -14.48 4.78 -22.29
N PHE A 131 -13.16 4.96 -22.40
CA PHE A 131 -12.54 5.70 -23.50
C PHE A 131 -12.69 4.98 -24.84
N LEU A 132 -12.56 3.66 -24.87
CA LEU A 132 -12.76 2.86 -26.09
C LEU A 132 -14.20 2.93 -26.60
N ILE A 133 -15.20 2.91 -25.71
CA ILE A 133 -16.62 3.04 -26.09
C ILE A 133 -16.92 4.46 -26.59
N ARG A 134 -16.31 5.50 -25.99
CA ARG A 134 -16.49 6.90 -26.44
C ARG A 134 -15.86 7.15 -27.81
N ARG A 135 -14.64 6.68 -28.06
CA ARG A 135 -13.96 6.88 -29.36
C ARG A 135 -14.69 6.24 -30.53
N LYS A 136 -15.42 5.14 -30.31
CA LYS A 136 -16.17 4.46 -31.38
C LYS A 136 -17.48 5.16 -31.77
N LYS A 137 -17.87 6.21 -31.05
CA LYS A 137 -19.10 6.99 -31.28
C LYS A 137 -18.84 8.38 -31.89
N GLY A 138 -17.58 8.78 -32.05
CA GLY A 138 -17.17 10.00 -32.75
C GLY A 138 -16.89 9.73 -34.22
#